data_AF-A0A1H3WY09-F1
#
_entry.id   AF-A0A1H3WY09-F1
#
_cell.length_a   1.000
_cell.length_b   1.000
_cell.length_c   1.000
_cell.angle_alpha   90.00
_cell.angle_beta   90.00
_cell.angle_gamma   90.00
#
_symmetry.space_group_name_H-M   'P 1'
#
loop_
_entity.id
_entity.type
_entity.pdbx_description
1 polymer ?
#
loop_
_entity_poly.entity_id
_entity_poly.type
_entity_poly.pdbx_seq_one_letter_code
_entity_poly.pdbx_strand_id
1 'polypeptide(L)'
;MALHLRDRLRPWHGVMLVVLLAGIAVSLSRAEALTRDALFRAVLSGLFGLVIFQFTVGNVWGYAVEYYNTGGEWTDWPFVLPFVSAAVGGVAAGFYVEDPVAGAFTAFWVFVFVAAVVAVGSWLVVGYREADA
;
A
#
# COMPACT_ATOMS: atom_id res chain seq x y z
N MET A 1 18.26 -20.73 -22.83
CA MET A 1 17.89 -19.30 -22.94
C MET A 1 16.72 -18.91 -22.01
N ALA A 2 15.68 -19.73 -21.83
CA ALA A 2 14.55 -19.42 -20.92
C ALA A 2 14.90 -19.37 -19.42
N LEU A 3 15.91 -20.11 -18.95
CA LEU A 3 16.32 -20.14 -17.53
C LEU A 3 16.97 -18.82 -17.06
N HIS A 4 17.74 -18.14 -17.92
CA HIS A 4 18.42 -16.87 -17.54
C HIS A 4 17.46 -15.68 -17.33
N LEU A 5 16.26 -15.72 -17.90
CA LEU A 5 15.23 -14.69 -17.67
C LEU A 5 14.55 -14.86 -16.30
N ARG A 6 14.49 -16.10 -15.78
CA ARG A 6 13.86 -16.42 -14.50
C ARG A 6 14.64 -15.86 -13.31
N ASP A 7 15.97 -15.81 -13.42
CA ASP A 7 16.84 -15.29 -12.36
C ASP A 7 16.87 -13.75 -12.30
N ARG A 8 16.52 -13.06 -13.40
CA ARG A 8 16.44 -11.58 -13.43
C ARG A 8 15.06 -11.03 -13.09
N LEU A 9 14.00 -11.78 -13.37
CA LEU A 9 12.63 -11.38 -13.03
C LEU A 9 12.41 -11.59 -11.53
N ARG A 10 12.83 -10.62 -10.72
CA ARG A 10 12.47 -10.59 -9.29
C ARG A 10 10.94 -10.74 -9.20
N PRO A 11 10.40 -11.61 -8.32
CA PRO A 11 8.96 -11.86 -8.19
C PRO A 11 8.12 -10.59 -8.11
N TRP A 12 8.68 -9.52 -7.53
CA TRP A 12 8.09 -8.19 -7.47
C TRP A 12 7.69 -7.60 -8.82
N HIS A 13 8.48 -7.80 -9.88
CA HIS A 13 8.13 -7.33 -11.22
C HIS A 13 6.90 -8.04 -11.78
N GLY A 14 6.71 -9.33 -11.44
CA GLY A 14 5.50 -10.06 -11.79
C GLY A 14 4.27 -9.46 -11.12
N VAL A 15 4.36 -9.13 -9.83
CA VAL A 15 3.28 -8.46 -9.08
C VAL A 15 2.96 -7.09 -9.70
N MET A 16 3.98 -6.29 -10.01
CA MET A 16 3.80 -4.99 -10.67
C MET A 16 3.08 -5.11 -12.02
N LEU A 17 3.45 -6.11 -12.82
CA LEU A 17 2.78 -6.36 -14.09
C LEU A 17 1.32 -6.75 -13.89
N VAL A 18 1.01 -7.61 -12.90
CA VAL A 18 -0.37 -8.00 -12.59
C VAL A 18 -1.21 -6.79 -12.18
N VAL A 19 -0.68 -5.92 -11.32
CA VAL A 19 -1.39 -4.70 -10.88
C VAL A 19 -1.66 -3.77 -12.06
N LEU A 20 -0.66 -3.55 -12.93
CA LEU A 20 -0.80 -2.74 -14.14
C LEU A 20 -1.92 -3.31 -15.03
N LEU A 21 -1.88 -4.61 -15.32
CA LEU A 21 -2.85 -5.27 -16.17
C LEU A 21 -4.26 -5.26 -15.56
N ALA A 22 -4.38 -5.43 -14.24
CA ALA A 22 -5.66 -5.34 -13.55
C ALA A 22 -6.27 -3.94 -13.67
N GLY A 23 -5.48 -2.89 -13.49
CA GLY A 23 -5.96 -1.51 -13.66
C GLY A 23 -6.38 -1.20 -15.10
N ILE A 24 -5.65 -1.71 -16.09
CA ILE A 24 -6.05 -1.64 -17.51
C ILE A 24 -7.37 -2.39 -17.72
N ALA A 25 -7.47 -3.63 -17.25
CA ALA A 25 -8.66 -4.47 -17.43
C ALA A 25 -9.91 -3.86 -16.80
N VAL A 26 -9.80 -3.32 -15.58
CA VAL A 26 -10.90 -2.62 -14.90
C VAL A 26 -11.30 -1.34 -15.63
N SER A 27 -10.35 -0.59 -16.17
CA SER A 27 -10.67 0.60 -16.95
C SER A 27 -11.36 0.27 -18.27
N LEU A 28 -10.94 -0.81 -18.95
CA LEU A 28 -11.55 -1.23 -20.20
C LEU A 28 -12.92 -1.88 -20.00
N SER A 29 -13.14 -2.60 -18.90
CA SER A 29 -14.46 -3.22 -18.62
C SER A 29 -15.57 -2.19 -18.38
N ARG A 30 -15.20 -0.94 -18.08
CA ARG A 30 -16.12 0.19 -17.92
C ARG A 30 -16.26 1.05 -19.17
N ALA A 31 -15.52 0.73 -20.25
CA ALA A 31 -15.59 1.49 -21.48
C ALA A 31 -16.73 0.97 -22.37
N GLU A 32 -17.53 1.87 -22.94
CA GLU A 32 -18.63 1.52 -23.84
C GLU A 32 -18.14 1.05 -25.22
N ALA A 33 -16.97 1.53 -25.65
CA ALA A 33 -16.36 1.16 -26.92
C ALA A 33 -14.83 1.13 -26.83
N LEU A 34 -14.23 0.21 -27.58
CA LEU A 34 -12.77 0.07 -27.73
C LEU A 34 -12.24 1.11 -28.74
N THR A 35 -12.00 2.31 -28.25
CA THR A 35 -11.38 3.40 -29.03
C THR A 35 -9.93 3.64 -28.62
N ARG A 36 -9.18 4.40 -29.43
CA ARG A 36 -7.81 4.82 -29.09
C ARG A 36 -7.76 5.55 -27.75
N ASP A 37 -8.74 6.42 -27.50
CA ASP A 37 -8.82 7.20 -26.27
C ASP A 37 -9.13 6.31 -25.06
N ALA A 38 -10.00 5.31 -25.22
CA ALA A 38 -10.29 4.33 -24.18
C ALA A 38 -9.03 3.51 -23.82
N LEU A 39 -8.27 3.07 -24.83
CA LEU A 39 -7.00 2.37 -24.62
C LEU A 39 -5.98 3.24 -23.88
N PHE A 40 -5.83 4.51 -24.29
CA PHE A 40 -4.91 5.43 -23.64
C PHE A 40 -5.29 5.68 -22.17
N ARG A 41 -6.57 5.96 -21.90
CA ARG A 41 -7.09 6.12 -20.53
C ARG A 41 -6.88 4.86 -19.69
N ALA A 42 -7.08 3.67 -20.27
CA ALA A 42 -6.86 2.42 -19.56
C ALA A 42 -5.40 2.20 -19.16
N VAL A 43 -4.45 2.51 -20.06
CA VAL A 43 -3.02 2.46 -19.75
C VAL A 43 -2.67 3.45 -18.63
N LEU A 44 -3.16 4.69 -18.71
CA LEU A 44 -2.95 5.67 -17.65
C LEU A 44 -3.55 5.23 -16.31
N SER A 45 -4.76 4.67 -16.32
CA SER A 45 -5.41 4.12 -15.13
C SER A 45 -4.60 2.97 -14.52
N GLY A 46 -4.07 2.08 -15.36
CA GLY A 46 -3.18 1.00 -14.93
C GLY A 46 -1.89 1.51 -14.29
N LEU A 47 -1.22 2.48 -14.94
CA LEU A 47 -0.01 3.10 -14.41
C LEU A 47 -0.27 3.83 -13.10
N PHE A 48 -1.39 4.54 -13.01
CA PHE A 48 -1.80 5.23 -11.79
C PHE A 48 -2.08 4.25 -10.65
N GLY A 49 -2.82 3.17 -10.93
CA GLY A 49 -3.04 2.09 -9.97
C GLY A 49 -1.74 1.45 -9.50
N LEU A 50 -0.77 1.26 -10.40
CA LEU A 50 0.56 0.76 -10.05
C LEU A 50 1.32 1.71 -9.12
N VAL A 51 1.26 3.02 -9.37
CA VAL A 51 1.88 4.04 -8.49
C VAL A 51 1.24 4.00 -7.11
N ILE A 52 -0.09 3.97 -7.02
CA ILE A 52 -0.80 3.85 -5.75
C ILE A 52 -0.39 2.57 -5.02
N PHE A 53 -0.33 1.44 -5.72
CA PHE A 53 0.08 0.16 -5.14
C PHE A 53 1.50 0.22 -4.55
N GLN A 54 2.47 0.73 -5.33
CA GLN A 54 3.86 0.89 -4.87
C GLN A 54 3.94 1.80 -3.66
N PHE A 55 3.21 2.93 -3.68
CA PHE A 55 3.18 3.86 -2.58
C PHE A 55 2.61 3.21 -1.31
N THR A 56 1.49 2.51 -1.42
CA THR A 56 0.86 1.84 -0.27
C THR A 56 1.75 0.74 0.31
N VAL A 57 2.25 -0.19 -0.53
CA VAL A 57 3.11 -1.27 -0.04
C VAL A 57 4.44 -0.72 0.50
N GLY A 58 4.98 0.33 -0.14
CA GLY A 58 6.18 1.02 0.33
C GLY A 58 6.01 1.63 1.72
N ASN A 59 4.88 2.30 1.99
CA ASN A 59 4.59 2.85 3.32
C ASN A 59 4.41 1.75 4.38
N VAL A 60 3.68 0.68 4.05
CA VAL A 60 3.48 -0.46 4.97
C VAL A 60 4.81 -1.15 5.29
N TRP A 61 5.62 -1.41 4.26
CA TRP A 61 6.93 -2.02 4.42
C TRP A 61 7.89 -1.10 5.19
N GLY A 62 7.92 0.19 4.87
CA GLY A 62 8.72 1.18 5.58
C GLY A 62 8.39 1.24 7.06
N TYR A 63 7.09 1.28 7.40
CA TYR A 63 6.64 1.21 8.79
C TYR A 63 7.10 -0.07 9.49
N ALA A 64 6.96 -1.23 8.83
CA ALA A 64 7.33 -2.51 9.43
C ALA A 64 8.84 -2.69 9.66
N VAL A 65 9.65 -2.22 8.71
CA VAL A 65 11.11 -2.24 8.86
C VAL A 65 11.55 -1.27 9.94
N GLU A 66 11.00 -0.05 9.98
CA GLU A 66 11.39 0.94 10.98
C GLU A 66 11.01 0.49 12.39
N TYR A 67 9.80 -0.05 12.58
CA TYR A 67 9.38 -0.57 13.87
C TYR A 67 10.28 -1.73 14.34
N TYR A 68 10.61 -2.66 13.46
CA TYR A 68 11.54 -3.75 13.77
C TYR A 68 12.94 -3.24 14.11
N ASN A 69 13.44 -2.23 13.40
CA ASN A 69 14.75 -1.63 13.66
C ASN A 69 14.80 -0.92 15.03
N THR A 70 13.66 -0.50 15.59
CA THR A 70 13.59 0.01 16.97
C THR A 70 13.60 -1.08 18.05
N GLY A 71 13.76 -2.35 17.66
CA GLY A 71 13.78 -3.50 18.56
C GLY A 71 12.40 -4.07 18.88
N GLY A 72 11.35 -3.62 18.18
CA GLY A 72 9.99 -4.12 18.35
C GLY A 72 9.71 -5.38 17.53
N GLU A 73 8.65 -6.10 17.89
CA GLU A 73 8.18 -7.29 17.18
C GLU A 73 6.90 -7.01 16.37
N TRP A 74 6.68 -7.77 15.29
CA TRP A 74 5.48 -7.61 14.45
C TRP A 74 4.19 -8.11 15.11
N THR A 75 4.29 -8.70 16.30
CA THR A 75 3.16 -9.08 17.14
C THR A 75 2.83 -8.05 18.20
N ASP A 76 3.65 -7.01 18.32
CA ASP A 76 3.45 -5.95 19.31
C ASP A 76 2.16 -5.19 19.06
N TRP A 77 1.51 -4.80 20.15
CA TRP A 77 0.29 -4.02 20.06
C TRP A 77 0.46 -2.66 19.38
N PRO A 78 1.51 -1.88 19.69
CA PRO A 78 1.83 -0.66 18.94
C PRO A 78 2.04 -0.93 17.44
N PHE A 79 2.67 -2.05 17.08
CA PHE A 79 2.86 -2.41 15.67
C PHE A 79 1.53 -2.66 14.95
N VAL A 80 0.62 -3.43 15.57
CA VAL A 80 -0.65 -3.83 14.94
C VAL A 80 -1.69 -2.70 14.93
N LEU A 81 -1.55 -1.72 15.83
CA LEU A 81 -2.53 -0.64 16.03
C LEU A 81 -2.90 0.12 14.74
N PRO A 82 -1.96 0.60 13.89
CA PRO A 82 -2.32 1.30 12.66
C PRO A 82 -3.13 0.44 11.69
N PHE A 83 -2.89 -0.87 11.63
CA PHE A 83 -3.62 -1.79 10.75
C PHE A 83 -5.06 -2.00 11.21
N VAL A 84 -5.25 -2.19 12.52
CA VAL A 84 -6.60 -2.35 13.10
C VAL A 84 -7.38 -1.05 12.94
N SER A 85 -6.77 0.10 13.25
CA SER A 85 -7.39 1.40 13.05
C SER A 85 -7.77 1.65 11.59
N ALA A 86 -6.88 1.33 10.65
CA ALA A 86 -7.14 1.45 9.21
C ALA A 86 -8.29 0.55 8.75
N ALA A 87 -8.34 -0.70 9.22
CA ALA A 87 -9.41 -1.64 8.90
C ALA A 87 -10.76 -1.11 9.41
N VAL A 88 -10.84 -0.71 10.68
CA VAL A 88 -12.06 -0.17 11.29
C VAL A 88 -12.50 1.12 10.59
N GLY A 89 -11.58 2.07 10.41
CA GLY A 89 -11.86 3.36 9.77
C GLY A 89 -12.28 3.21 8.31
N GLY A 90 -11.61 2.33 7.56
CA GLY A 90 -11.94 2.04 6.17
C GLY A 90 -13.31 1.38 5.99
N VAL A 91 -13.61 0.38 6.82
CA VAL A 91 -14.92 -0.29 6.82
C VAL A 91 -16.02 0.71 7.18
N ALA A 92 -15.84 1.49 8.25
CA ALA A 92 -16.82 2.48 8.68
C ALA A 92 -17.10 3.53 7.59
N ALA A 93 -16.05 4.08 6.96
CA ALA A 93 -16.19 5.06 5.89
C ALA A 93 -16.81 4.48 4.62
N GLY A 94 -16.40 3.27 4.23
CA GLY A 94 -16.94 2.58 3.06
C GLY A 94 -18.44 2.29 3.21
N PHE A 95 -18.89 1.86 4.39
CA PHE A 95 -20.31 1.67 4.68
C PHE A 95 -21.08 2.99 4.75
N TYR A 96 -20.50 4.03 5.34
CA TYR A 96 -21.18 5.31 5.50
C TYR A 96 -21.41 6.04 4.16
N VAL A 97 -20.43 5.97 3.25
CA VAL A 97 -20.47 6.64 1.93
C VAL A 97 -21.00 5.70 0.82
N GLU A 98 -21.17 4.42 1.12
CA GLU A 98 -21.52 3.37 0.16
C GLU A 98 -20.54 3.27 -1.03
N ASP A 99 -19.27 3.66 -0.81
CA ASP A 99 -18.20 3.63 -1.81
C ASP A 99 -16.96 2.89 -1.29
N PRO A 100 -16.59 1.74 -1.88
CA PRO A 100 -15.38 1.02 -1.49
C PRO A 100 -14.09 1.81 -1.76
N VAL A 101 -14.08 2.75 -2.71
CA VAL A 101 -12.91 3.59 -2.99
C VAL A 101 -12.70 4.59 -1.86
N ALA A 102 -13.76 5.26 -1.41
CA ALA A 102 -13.72 6.12 -0.22
C ALA A 102 -13.25 5.35 1.03
N GLY A 103 -13.71 4.11 1.22
CA GLY A 103 -13.26 3.24 2.30
C GLY A 103 -11.76 2.92 2.24
N ALA A 104 -11.25 2.53 1.06
CA ALA A 104 -9.83 2.24 0.86
C ALA A 104 -8.94 3.49 1.05
N PHE A 105 -9.37 4.64 0.54
CA PHE A 105 -8.69 5.92 0.72
C PHE A 105 -8.62 6.30 2.21
N THR A 106 -9.74 6.14 2.93
CA THR A 106 -9.80 6.42 4.38
C THR A 106 -8.89 5.47 5.16
N ALA A 107 -8.94 4.17 4.87
CA ALA A 107 -8.06 3.17 5.50
C ALA A 107 -6.59 3.56 5.36
N PHE A 108 -6.17 3.96 4.16
CA PHE A 108 -4.80 4.39 3.89
C PHE A 108 -4.39 5.57 4.77
N TRP A 109 -5.20 6.63 4.84
CA TRP A 109 -4.85 7.79 5.64
C TRP A 109 -4.89 7.53 7.14
N VAL A 110 -5.86 6.75 7.61
CA VAL A 110 -5.90 6.32 9.02
C VAL A 110 -4.63 5.53 9.36
N PHE A 111 -4.20 4.60 8.50
CA PHE A 111 -2.93 3.90 8.66
C PHE A 111 -1.77 4.89 8.79
N VAL A 112 -1.62 5.82 7.85
CA VAL A 112 -0.52 6.80 7.83
C VAL A 112 -0.49 7.63 9.12
N PHE A 113 -1.62 8.19 9.54
CA PHE A 113 -1.66 9.03 10.73
C PHE A 113 -1.39 8.24 12.01
N VAL A 114 -1.99 7.06 12.17
CA VAL A 114 -1.78 6.24 13.37
C VAL A 114 -0.35 5.70 13.41
N ALA A 115 0.21 5.27 12.28
CA ALA A 115 1.61 4.86 12.17
C ALA A 115 2.56 6.00 12.53
N ALA A 116 2.29 7.22 12.07
CA ALA A 116 3.07 8.40 12.45
C ALA A 116 2.98 8.69 13.96
N VAL A 117 1.79 8.58 14.56
CA VAL A 117 1.61 8.72 16.01
C VAL A 117 2.37 7.64 16.77
N VAL A 118 2.32 6.39 16.33
CA VAL A 118 3.08 5.28 16.94
C VAL A 118 4.57 5.54 16.86
N ALA A 119 5.08 5.97 15.69
CA ALA A 119 6.49 6.28 15.50
C ALA A 119 6.97 7.46 16.37
N VAL A 120 6.16 8.53 16.47
CA VAL A 120 6.46 9.66 17.37
C VAL A 120 6.37 9.22 18.83
N GLY A 121 5.37 8.41 19.19
CA GLY A 121 5.20 7.89 20.53
C GLY A 121 6.36 6.99 20.96
N SER A 122 6.80 6.07 20.10
CA SER A 122 7.96 5.23 20.37
C SER A 122 9.23 6.06 20.46
N TRP A 123 9.39 7.07 19.61
CA TRP A 123 10.51 8.01 19.72
C TRP A 123 10.51 8.78 21.04
N LEU A 124 9.36 9.25 21.53
CA LEU A 124 9.29 9.99 22.80
C LEU A 124 9.48 9.09 24.03
N VAL A 125 8.99 7.85 23.99
CA VAL A 125 9.04 6.91 25.13
C VAL A 125 10.37 6.17 25.20
N VAL A 126 10.89 5.72 24.05
CA VAL A 126 12.11 4.90 23.96
C VAL A 126 13.32 5.77 23.65
N GLY A 127 13.13 6.95 23.06
CA GLY A 127 14.14 7.98 22.84
C GLY A 127 15.42 7.41 22.27
N TYR A 128 15.46 7.12 20.93
CA TYR A 128 16.57 6.49 20.20
C TYR A 128 17.65 6.08 21.19
N ARG A 129 17.52 4.91 21.84
CA ARG A 129 18.62 4.39 22.67
C ARG A 129 19.83 4.62 21.82
N GLU A 130 20.75 5.45 22.33
CA GLU A 130 21.92 5.88 21.60
C GLU A 130 22.43 4.64 20.89
N ALA A 131 22.70 4.77 19.59
CA ALA A 131 23.43 3.74 18.87
C ALA A 131 24.74 3.59 19.64
N ASP A 132 24.74 2.71 20.65
CA ASP A 132 25.80 2.49 21.60
C ASP A 132 26.92 1.88 20.77
N ALA A 133 27.78 2.77 20.29
CA ALA A 133 29.04 2.50 19.62
C ALA A 133 30.07 1.96 20.62
#